data_AF-A0A7D5N840-F1
#
_entry.id   AF-A0A7D5N840-F1
#
_cell.length_a   1.000
_cell.length_b   1.000
_cell.length_c   1.000
_cell.angle_alpha   90.00
_cell.angle_beta   90.00
_cell.angle_gamma   90.00
#
_symmetry.space_group_name_H-M   'P 1'
#
loop_
_entity.id
_entity.type
_entity.pdbx_description
1 polymer ?
#
loop_
_entity_poly.entity_id
_entity_poly.type
_entity_poly.pdbx_seq_one_letter_code
_entity_poly.pdbx_strand_id
1 'polypeptide(L)'
;MNSLSAVSITQNQMSYCSGDTLELSANTLLPIQWNGPGGFVSTENPVQIVPATPGISGVYTATLRKWLYQPILEYHNFSSHPTRVECVSAGHR
;
A
#
# COMPACT_ATOMS: atom_id res chain seq x y z
N MET A 1 2.71 12.34 -24.75
CA MET A 1 1.94 11.21 -24.20
C MET A 1 2.85 10.40 -23.29
N ASN A 2 2.97 10.76 -22.02
CA ASN A 2 3.71 9.96 -21.02
C ASN A 2 2.72 9.62 -19.92
N SER A 3 1.69 8.88 -20.29
CA SER A 3 0.73 8.35 -19.32
C SER A 3 1.51 7.39 -18.45
N LEU A 4 1.68 7.74 -17.18
CA LEU A 4 2.07 6.78 -16.17
C LEU A 4 1.13 5.58 -16.35
N SER A 5 1.71 4.43 -16.68
CA SER A 5 1.02 3.15 -16.60
C SER A 5 0.35 3.15 -15.22
N ALA A 6 -0.97 3.04 -15.18
CA ALA A 6 -1.71 3.19 -13.93
C ALA A 6 -1.12 2.22 -12.90
N VAL A 7 -0.51 2.78 -11.84
CA VAL A 7 0.01 1.96 -10.75
C VAL A 7 -1.18 1.56 -9.92
N SER A 8 -1.46 0.26 -9.93
CA SER A 8 -2.41 -0.44 -9.09
C SER A 8 -1.69 -1.02 -7.88
N ILE A 9 -2.23 -0.72 -6.70
CA ILE A 9 -1.81 -1.37 -5.47
C ILE A 9 -2.68 -2.61 -5.27
N THR A 10 -2.03 -3.77 -5.16
CA THR A 10 -2.64 -5.06 -4.84
C THR A 10 -2.31 -5.42 -3.41
N GLN A 11 -3.29 -5.98 -2.70
CA GLN A 11 -3.14 -6.49 -1.33
C GLN A 11 -3.57 -7.97 -1.31
N ASN A 12 -2.96 -8.81 -0.48
CA ASN A 12 -3.33 -10.23 -0.43
C ASN A 12 -4.76 -10.41 0.11
N GLN A 13 -5.21 -9.56 1.03
CA GLN A 13 -6.55 -9.58 1.62
C GLN A 13 -7.06 -8.15 1.89
N MET A 14 -8.37 -7.96 2.04
CA MET A 14 -8.96 -6.67 2.44
C MET A 14 -9.28 -6.62 3.94
N SER A 15 -9.56 -7.78 4.52
CA SER A 15 -9.85 -7.95 5.95
C SER A 15 -8.85 -8.94 6.53
N TYR A 16 -8.21 -8.53 7.63
CA TYR A 16 -7.19 -9.31 8.34
C TYR A 16 -7.61 -9.50 9.79
N CYS A 17 -7.23 -10.63 10.36
CA CYS A 17 -7.29 -10.86 11.79
C CYS A 17 -6.04 -10.32 12.49
N SER A 18 -6.18 -10.03 13.79
CA SER A 18 -5.02 -9.64 14.60
C SER A 18 -3.99 -10.76 14.59
N GLY A 19 -2.76 -10.45 14.15
CA GLY A 19 -1.69 -11.43 14.01
C GLY A 19 -1.47 -11.96 12.58
N ASP A 20 -2.35 -11.62 11.62
CA ASP A 20 -2.14 -11.99 10.23
C ASP A 20 -0.96 -11.23 9.59
N THR A 21 -0.54 -11.71 8.42
CA THR A 21 0.46 -11.06 7.58
C THR A 21 -0.23 -10.29 6.47
N LEU A 22 -0.12 -8.96 6.52
CA LEU A 22 -0.62 -8.07 5.50
C LEU A 22 0.46 -7.86 4.45
N GLU A 23 0.14 -8.16 3.19
CA GLU A 23 1.07 -7.99 2.07
C GLU A 23 0.52 -6.95 1.09
N LEU A 24 1.33 -5.95 0.77
CA LEU A 24 1.03 -4.88 -0.19
C LEU A 24 2.06 -4.90 -1.31
N SER A 25 1.60 -4.82 -2.55
CA SER A 25 2.44 -4.78 -3.73
C SER A 25 1.93 -3.73 -4.71
N ALA A 26 2.85 -2.98 -5.31
CA ALA A 26 2.57 -2.03 -6.38
C ALA A 26 3.22 -2.52 -7.68
N ASN A 27 2.49 -2.47 -8.80
CA ASN A 27 3.02 -2.82 -10.13
C ASN A 27 3.90 -1.69 -10.71
N THR A 28 5.05 -1.45 -10.10
CA THR A 28 5.96 -0.36 -10.48
C THR A 28 7.42 -0.79 -10.43
N LEU A 29 8.21 -0.24 -11.34
CA LEU A 29 9.67 -0.37 -11.38
C LEU A 29 10.38 0.86 -10.82
N LEU A 30 9.62 1.90 -10.47
CA LEU A 30 10.15 3.13 -9.89
C LEU A 30 10.33 2.97 -8.38
N PRO A 31 11.27 3.71 -7.77
CA PRO A 31 11.40 3.74 -6.33
C PRO A 31 10.10 4.27 -5.70
N ILE A 32 9.66 3.62 -4.62
CA ILE A 32 8.42 3.98 -3.92
C ILE A 32 8.68 4.26 -2.46
N GLN A 33 7.70 4.89 -1.83
CA GLN A 33 7.63 5.06 -0.39
C GLN A 33 6.18 4.83 0.04
N TRP A 34 5.97 3.75 0.78
CA TRP A 34 4.73 3.47 1.47
C TRP A 34 4.60 4.35 2.69
N ASN A 35 3.40 4.89 2.87
CA ASN A 35 2.97 5.59 4.07
C ASN A 35 1.65 4.97 4.52
N GLY A 36 1.51 4.67 5.80
CA GLY A 36 0.33 4.01 6.33
C GLY A 36 -0.09 4.51 7.70
N PRO A 37 -1.27 4.04 8.17
CA PRO A 37 -1.75 4.26 9.53
C PRO A 37 -0.73 3.79 10.57
N GLY A 38 -0.77 4.40 11.76
CA GLY A 38 0.20 4.13 12.82
C GLY A 38 1.61 4.66 12.57
N GLY A 39 1.80 5.52 11.56
CA GLY A 39 3.12 6.05 11.20
C GLY A 39 3.98 5.07 10.40
N PHE A 40 3.36 4.05 9.79
CA PHE A 40 4.06 3.08 8.97
C PHE A 40 4.74 3.76 7.77
N VAL A 41 6.04 3.51 7.60
CA VAL A 41 6.80 3.96 6.43
C VAL A 41 7.67 2.81 5.97
N SER A 42 7.63 2.49 4.67
CA SER A 42 8.51 1.49 4.07
C SER A 42 8.86 1.87 2.63
N THR A 43 10.00 1.41 2.13
CA THR A 43 10.40 1.57 0.73
C THR A 43 10.44 0.25 -0.03
N GLU A 44 10.02 -0.84 0.61
CA GLU A 44 9.99 -2.18 0.01
C GLU A 44 8.79 -2.40 -0.89
N ASN A 45 8.93 -3.25 -1.89
CA ASN A 45 7.86 -3.64 -2.81
C ASN A 45 8.13 -5.05 -3.37
N PRO A 46 7.34 -6.08 -3.01
CA PRO A 46 6.22 -6.05 -2.07
C PRO A 46 6.68 -5.77 -0.63
N VAL A 47 5.80 -5.19 0.18
CA VAL A 47 6.01 -4.98 1.61
C VAL A 47 5.10 -5.89 2.42
N GLN A 48 5.65 -6.44 3.50
CA GLN A 48 4.93 -7.31 4.43
C GLN A 48 4.86 -6.65 5.81
N ILE A 49 3.65 -6.57 6.36
CA ILE A 49 3.39 -5.98 7.68
C ILE A 49 2.94 -7.09 8.61
N VAL A 50 3.80 -7.42 9.57
CA VAL A 50 3.61 -8.50 10.55
C VAL A 50 3.98 -7.97 11.94
N PRO A 51 3.12 -8.14 12.96
CA PRO A 51 1.74 -8.63 12.88
C PRO A 51 0.76 -7.55 12.41
N ALA A 52 -0.30 -7.95 11.72
CA ALA A 52 -1.44 -7.08 11.49
C ALA A 52 -2.12 -6.75 12.82
N THR A 53 -2.20 -5.47 13.18
CA THR A 53 -2.86 -4.99 14.41
C THR A 53 -3.99 -4.01 14.06
N PRO A 54 -5.02 -3.85 14.92
CA PRO A 54 -6.09 -2.87 14.68
C PRO A 54 -5.57 -1.44 14.45
N GLY A 55 -4.43 -1.09 15.04
CA GLY A 55 -3.79 0.23 14.89
C GLY A 55 -3.20 0.50 13.51
N ILE A 56 -2.98 -0.53 12.68
CA ILE A 56 -2.50 -0.39 11.30
C ILE A 56 -3.63 -0.53 10.26
N SER A 57 -4.89 -0.57 10.72
CA SER A 57 -6.05 -0.55 9.82
C SER A 57 -6.19 0.83 9.18
N GLY A 58 -6.51 0.84 7.88
CA GLY A 58 -6.63 2.07 7.10
C GLY A 58 -6.06 1.95 5.69
N VAL A 59 -5.87 3.12 5.08
CA VAL A 59 -5.42 3.25 3.70
C VAL A 59 -3.90 3.42 3.67
N TYR A 60 -3.22 2.66 2.82
CA TYR A 60 -1.79 2.80 2.57
C TYR A 60 -1.59 3.61 1.30
N THR A 61 -0.68 4.59 1.33
CA THR A 61 -0.34 5.41 0.18
C THR A 61 1.06 5.08 -0.30
N ALA A 62 1.20 4.65 -1.55
CA ALA A 62 2.48 4.51 -2.24
C ALA A 62 2.80 5.82 -2.95
N THR A 63 3.87 6.48 -2.51
CA THR A 63 4.44 7.65 -3.18
C THR A 63 5.51 7.17 -4.16
N LEU A 64 5.20 7.21 -5.45
CA LEU A 64 6.17 6.98 -6.51
C LEU A 64 6.99 8.24 -6.73
N ARG A 65 8.29 8.07 -6.92
CA ARG A 65 9.20 9.16 -7.34
C ARG A 65 9.61 8.88 -8.77
N LYS A 66 9.04 9.64 -9.71
CA LYS A 66 9.38 9.59 -11.13
C LYS A 66 10.40 10.69 -11.41
N TRP A 67 11.49 10.30 -12.05
CA TRP A 67 12.38 11.26 -12.70
C TRP A 67 11.76 11.62 -14.05
N LEU A 68 11.16 12.82 -14.13
CA LEU A 68 10.86 13.39 -15.43
C LEU A 68 12.16 13.93 -16.03
N TYR A 69 12.26 13.89 -17.36
CA TYR A 69 13.37 14.52 -18.06
C TYR A 69 13.35 16.03 -17.76
N GLN A 70 14.47 16.55 -17.22
CA GLN A 70 14.69 17.90 -16.64
C GLN A 70 14.19 18.01 -15.18
N PRO A 71 14.84 18.80 -14.30
CA PRO A 71 15.25 18.45 -12.92
C PRO A 71 14.11 18.42 -11.88
N ILE A 72 12.90 18.09 -12.30
CA ILE A 72 11.72 17.98 -11.47
C ILE A 72 11.52 16.52 -11.06
N LEU A 73 11.51 16.31 -9.75
CA LEU A 73 11.00 15.09 -9.15
C LEU A 73 9.48 15.19 -9.17
N GLU A 74 8.83 14.27 -9.87
CA GLU A 74 7.38 14.15 -9.86
C GLU A 74 6.98 13.06 -8.87
N TYR A 75 6.13 13.44 -7.91
CA TYR A 75 5.57 12.52 -6.92
C TYR A 75 4.15 12.16 -7.32
N HIS A 76 3.88 10.86 -7.42
CA HIS A 76 2.52 10.36 -7.60
C HIS A 76 2.13 9.52 -6.41
N ASN A 77 1.04 9.90 -5.76
CA ASN A 77 0.48 9.18 -4.64
C ASN A 77 -0.61 8.22 -5.14
N PHE A 78 -0.44 6.95 -4.86
CA PHE A 78 -1.44 5.92 -5.11
C PHE A 78 -1.95 5.42 -3.78
N SER A 79 -3.25 5.43 -3.59
CA SER A 79 -3.86 4.92 -2.36
C SER A 79 -4.35 3.49 -2.58
N SER A 80 -4.05 2.60 -1.65
CA SER A 80 -4.58 1.24 -1.61
C SER A 80 -6.06 1.25 -1.25
N HIS A 81 -6.71 0.10 -1.41
CA HIS A 81 -7.98 -0.14 -0.73
C HIS A 81 -7.79 -0.07 0.79
N PRO A 82 -8.80 0.40 1.55
CA PRO A 82 -8.74 0.44 3.00
C PRO A 82 -8.62 -0.98 3.55
N THR A 83 -7.56 -1.21 4.30
CA THR A 83 -7.33 -2.47 5.00
C THR A 83 -8.05 -2.46 6.32
N ARG A 84 -8.72 -3.56 6.65
CA ARG A 84 -9.51 -3.69 7.86
C ARG A 84 -8.93 -4.79 8.72
N VAL A 85 -8.26 -4.42 9.82
CA VAL A 85 -7.75 -5.40 10.79
C VAL A 85 -8.81 -5.64 11.85
N GLU A 86 -9.89 -6.27 11.43
CA GLU A 86 -10.88 -6.82 12.33
C GLU A 86 -11.27 -8.19 11.77
N CYS A 87 -11.34 -9.18 12.64
CA CYS A 87 -11.94 -10.46 12.29
C CYS A 87 -13.44 -10.23 12.11
N VAL A 88 -13.86 -9.59 11.02
CA VAL A 88 -15.20 -9.82 10.49
C VAL A 88 -15.14 -11.26 10.00
N SER A 89 -15.48 -12.18 10.89
CA SER A 89 -15.92 -13.52 10.50
C SER A 89 -16.89 -13.29 9.36
N ALA A 90 -16.49 -13.65 8.13
CA ALA A 90 -17.27 -13.45 6.93
C ALA A 90 -18.69 -13.92 7.23
N GLY A 91 -19.59 -12.96 7.40
CA GLY A 91 -20.95 -13.20 7.86
C GLY A 91 -21.67 -13.95 6.77
N HIS A 92 -21.62 -15.28 6.84
CA HIS A 92 -22.48 -16.14 6.05
C HIS A 92 -23.86 -16.10 6.72
N ARG A 93 -24.74 -15.21 6.25
CA ARG A 93 -26.18 -15.44 6.36
C ARG A 93 -26.94 -14.77 5.24
#